data_AF-A0A2W4SP96-F1
#
_entry.id   AF-A0A2W4SP96-F1
#
_cell.length_a   1.000
_cell.length_b   1.000
_cell.length_c   1.000
_cell.angle_alpha   90.00
_cell.angle_beta   90.00
_cell.angle_gamma   90.00
#
_symmetry.space_group_name_H-M   'P 1'
#
loop_
_entity.id
_entity.type
_entity.pdbx_description
1 polymer ?
#
loop_
_entity_poly.entity_id
_entity_poly.type
_entity_poly.pdbx_seq_one_letter_code
_entity_poly.pdbx_strand_id
1 'polypeptide(L)' 'MLTLHKKLIVDDRGNPTDVIIPWAEFLEISEMLAIDLDETAIGDLKQAKADRIAGNKEAYVSLDDV' A
#
# COMPACT_ATOMS: atom_id res chain seq x y z
N MET A 1 -5.27 -3.27 -14.96
CA MET A 1 -6.01 -2.01 -14.77
C MET A 1 -6.96 -2.27 -13.62
N LEU A 2 -6.84 -1.57 -12.49
CA LEU A 2 -7.73 -1.82 -11.34
C LEU A 2 -9.15 -1.39 -11.73
N THR A 3 -10.11 -2.29 -11.62
CA THR A 3 -11.53 -1.97 -11.81
C THR A 3 -12.13 -1.65 -10.45
N LEU A 4 -12.42 -0.37 -10.22
CA LEU A 4 -12.96 0.12 -8.95
C LEU A 4 -14.49 0.21 -9.02
N HIS A 5 -15.18 -0.63 -8.27
CA HIS A 5 -16.61 -0.51 -8.06
C HIS A 5 -16.86 0.58 -7.02
N LYS A 6 -17.65 1.59 -7.38
CA LYS A 6 -17.92 2.71 -6.50
C LYS A 6 -19.33 3.22 -6.62
N LYS A 7 -19.85 3.71 -5.50
CA LYS A 7 -21.06 4.51 -5.44
C LYS A 7 -20.68 5.92 -5.00
N LEU A 8 -21.04 6.92 -5.81
CA LEU A 8 -20.84 8.33 -5.45
C LEU A 8 -22.04 8.83 -4.66
N ILE A 9 -21.77 9.59 -3.60
CA ILE A 9 -22.75 10.39 -2.86
C ILE A 9 -22.56 11.84 -3.30
N VAL A 10 -23.68 12.54 -3.56
CA VAL A 10 -23.67 13.93 -4.05
C VAL A 10 -24.47 14.84 -3.13
N ASP A 11 -24.10 16.12 -3.12
CA ASP A 11 -24.84 17.19 -2.43
C ASP A 11 -26.11 17.61 -3.22
N ASP A 12 -26.85 18.58 -2.67
CA ASP A 12 -28.08 19.12 -3.28
C ASP A 12 -27.85 19.81 -4.64
N ARG A 13 -26.60 20.11 -4.99
CA ARG A 13 -26.19 20.70 -6.28
C ARG A 13 -25.66 19.65 -7.25
N GLY A 14 -25.61 18.37 -6.84
CA GLY A 14 -25.07 17.27 -7.62
C GLY A 14 -23.55 17.13 -7.56
N ASN A 15 -22.85 17.85 -6.68
CA ASN A 15 -21.40 17.72 -6.52
C ASN A 15 -21.06 16.49 -5.66
N PRO A 16 -20.08 15.66 -6.05
CA PRO A 16 -19.62 14.55 -5.23
C PRO A 16 -19.06 15.01 -3.88
N THR A 17 -19.54 14.40 -2.79
CA THR A 17 -19.03 14.63 -1.43
C THR A 17 -18.26 13.42 -0.91
N ASP A 18 -18.79 12.22 -1.16
CA ASP A 18 -18.27 10.98 -0.63
C ASP A 18 -18.30 9.87 -1.69
N VAL A 19 -17.52 8.82 -1.44
CA VAL A 19 -17.49 7.61 -2.23
C VAL A 19 -17.56 6.39 -1.33
N ILE A 20 -18.44 5.45 -1.67
CA ILE A 20 -18.49 4.12 -1.05
C ILE A 20 -17.84 3.14 -2.01
N ILE A 21 -16.88 2.38 -1.50
CA ILE A 21 -16.08 1.39 -2.22
C ILE A 21 -16.15 0.07 -1.44
N PRO A 22 -16.20 -1.10 -2.11
CA PRO A 22 -16.03 -2.38 -1.44
C PRO A 22 -14.75 -2.43 -0.62
N TRP A 23 -14.82 -3.01 0.58
CA TRP A 23 -13.69 -3.05 1.50
C TRP A 23 -12.44 -3.71 0.91
N ALA A 24 -12.60 -4.82 0.17
CA ALA A 24 -11.48 -5.51 -0.46
C ALA A 24 -10.75 -4.62 -1.48
N GLU A 25 -11.49 -3.85 -2.29
CA GLU A 25 -10.89 -2.94 -3.26
C GLU A 25 -10.23 -1.74 -2.61
N PHE A 26 -10.76 -1.27 -1.47
CA PHE A 26 -10.09 -0.27 -0.66
C PHE A 26 -8.75 -0.78 -0.14
N LEU A 27 -8.69 -2.02 0.37
CA LEU A 27 -7.44 -2.63 0.84
C LEU A 27 -6.42 -2.76 -0.29
N GLU A 28 -6.83 -3.24 -1.47
CA GLU A 28 -5.93 -3.33 -2.64
C GLU A 28 -5.37 -1.95 -3.03
N ILE A 29 -6.21 -0.90 -3.01
CA ILE A 29 -5.75 0.47 -3.27
C ILE A 29 -4.78 0.93 -2.17
N SER A 30 -5.10 0.65 -0.91
CA SER A 30 -4.27 1.03 0.23
C SER A 30 -2.88 0.43 0.10
N GLU A 31 -2.78 -0.87 -0.17
CA GLU A 31 -1.51 -1.59 -0.35
C GLU A 31 -0.72 -1.08 -1.55
N MET A 32 -1.38 -0.90 -2.71
CA MET A 32 -0.71 -0.38 -3.91
C MET A 32 -0.14 1.02 -3.71
N LEU A 33 -0.82 1.86 -2.91
CA LEU A 33 -0.40 3.21 -2.60
C LEU A 33 0.45 3.28 -1.33
N ALA A 34 0.72 2.15 -0.67
CA ALA A 34 1.41 2.06 0.61
C ALA A 34 0.79 2.96 1.71
N ILE A 35 -0.54 3.16 1.67
CA ILE A 35 -1.30 3.93 2.66
C ILE A 35 -1.42 3.15 3.97
N ASP A 36 -1.35 1.82 3.91
CA ASP A 36 -1.37 0.91 5.05
C ASP A 36 -0.05 0.86 5.83
N LEU A 37 1.03 1.44 5.28
CA LEU A 37 2.35 1.41 5.92
C LEU A 37 2.55 2.59 6.88
N ASP A 38 3.03 2.29 8.07
CA ASP A 38 3.51 3.31 9.01
C ASP A 38 4.94 3.77 8.69
N GLU A 39 5.41 4.81 9.39
CA GLU A 39 6.75 5.38 9.17
C GLU A 39 7.87 4.36 9.43
N THR A 40 7.65 3.41 10.34
CA THR A 40 8.61 2.35 10.65
C THR A 40 8.72 1.38 9.48
N ALA A 41 7.60 0.88 8.98
CA ALA A 41 7.54 -0.01 7.82
C ALA A 41 8.14 0.65 6.57
N ILE A 42 7.88 1.95 6.37
CA ILE A 42 8.51 2.72 5.28
C ILE A 42 10.04 2.80 5.48
N GLY A 43 10.51 3.00 6.71
CA GLY A 43 11.92 2.98 7.08
C GLY A 43 12.58 1.63 6.76
N ASP A 44 11.96 0.55 7.18
CA ASP A 44 12.43 -0.82 6.97
C ASP A 44 12.52 -1.15 5.47
N LEU A 45 11.52 -0.78 4.67
CA LEU A 45 11.55 -0.96 3.22
C LEU A 45 12.67 -0.17 2.54
N LYS A 46 12.94 1.06 3.00
CA LYS A 46 14.06 1.88 2.49
C LYS A 46 15.39 1.23 2.83
N GLN A 47 15.56 0.76 4.05
CA GLN A 47 16.78 0.10 4.50
C GLN A 47 17.01 -1.22 3.75
N ALA A 48 16.00 -2.08 3.66
CA ALA A 48 16.06 -3.32 2.90
C ALA A 48 16.42 -3.09 1.42
N LYS A 49 15.90 -2.02 0.81
CA LYS A 49 16.29 -1.62 -0.55
C LYS A 49 17.76 -1.19 -0.63
N ALA A 50 18.25 -0.41 0.33
CA ALA A 50 19.63 0.02 0.39
C ALA A 50 20.59 -1.17 0.56
N ASP A 51 20.29 -2.09 1.48
CA ASP A 51 21.07 -3.31 1.69
C ASP A 51 21.13 -4.18 0.44
N ARG A 52 20.00 -4.32 -0.27
CA ARG A 52 19.94 -5.03 -1.55
C ARG A 52 20.85 -4.41 -2.60
N ILE A 53 20.83 -3.08 -2.74
CA ILE A 53 21.65 -2.36 -3.72
C ILE A 53 23.14 -2.44 -3.36
N ALA A 54 23.47 -2.35 -2.08
CA ALA A 54 24.84 -2.47 -1.57
C ALA A 54 25.37 -3.92 -1.58
N GLY A 55 24.50 -4.91 -1.76
CA GLY A 55 24.85 -6.32 -1.67
C GLY A 55 25.19 -6.78 -0.24
N ASN A 56 24.62 -6.12 0.77
CA ASN A 56 24.87 -6.41 2.18
C ASN A 56 24.20 -7.73 2.59
N LYS A 57 24.94 -8.85 2.43
CA LYS A 57 24.42 -10.19 2.73
C LYS A 57 24.16 -10.44 4.21
N GLU A 58 24.78 -9.67 5.12
CA GLU A 58 24.57 -9.80 6.57
C GLU A 58 23.17 -9.36 7.00
N ALA A 59 22.49 -8.55 6.18
CA ALA A 59 21.10 -8.16 6.42
C ALA A 59 20.07 -9.25 6.05
N TYR A 60 20.51 -10.38 5.51
CA TYR A 60 19.65 -11.48 5.06
C TYR A 60 19.89 -12.75 5.89
N VAL A 61 18.84 -13.53 6.06
CA VAL A 61 18.93 -14.89 6.62
C VAL A 61 18.99 -15.92 5.49
N SER A 62 19.56 -17.10 5.75
CA SER A 62 19.54 -18.19 4.78
C SER A 62 18.10 -18.64 4.54
N LEU A 63 17.80 -19.06 3.30
CA LEU A 63 16.50 -19.67 3.01
C LEU A 63 16.29 -20.98 3.80
N ASP A 64 17.38 -21.68 4.14
CA ASP A 64 17.33 -22.90 4.95
C ASP A 64 16.96 -22.62 6.43
N ASP A 65 17.03 -21.35 6.86
CA ASP A 65 16.73 -20.91 8.23
C ASP A 65 15.31 -20.33 8.39
N VAL A 66 14.48 -20.33 7.32
CA VAL A 66 13.10 -19.77 7.28
C VAL A 66 12.09 -20.86 6.98
#